data_AF-A0A9W7CGL3-F1
#
_entry.id   AF-A0A9W7CGL3-F1
#
_cell.length_a   1.000
_cell.length_b   1.000
_cell.length_c   1.000
_cell.angle_alpha   90.00
_cell.angle_beta   90.00
_cell.angle_gamma   90.00
#
_symmetry.space_group_name_H-M   'P 1'
#
loop_
_entity.id
_entity.type
_entity.pdbx_description
1 polymer ?
#
loop_
_entity_poly.entity_id
_entity_poly.type
_entity_poly.pdbx_seq_one_letter_code
_entity_poly.pdbx_strand_id
1 'polypeptide(L)'
;MLAAQNLCNAGIPPSSITVVHRSPLRYAEAMPGGWVKYDGSGLKGTVAEWCKNDLPSEIKFLKTSPDVFTSLPSSASVIFSHAWEHESRPTWIGGPLPPHDGYSGTFPTTSAQNLLHAVGFAFPEMYTDGEGHEEFRVGFNYVFYLHLCRMMERIIKSRQPQQIYK
;
A
#
# COMPACT_ATOMS: atom_id res chain seq x y z
N MET A 1 4.54 4.74 -12.61
CA MET A 1 4.54 5.91 -13.50
C MET A 1 5.87 6.67 -13.55
N LEU A 2 6.57 6.92 -12.44
CA LEU A 2 7.87 7.61 -12.47
C LEU A 2 8.87 6.99 -13.47
N ALA A 3 8.99 5.66 -13.49
CA ALA A 3 9.83 4.97 -14.47
C ALA A 3 9.41 5.27 -15.92
N ALA A 4 8.11 5.31 -16.22
CA ALA A 4 7.60 5.64 -17.54
C ALA A 4 7.94 7.09 -17.93
N GLN A 5 7.76 8.04 -17.02
CA GLN A 5 8.14 9.44 -17.22
C GLN A 5 9.64 9.57 -17.54
N ASN A 6 10.48 8.88 -16.78
CA ASN A 6 11.94 8.91 -16.99
C ASN A 6 12.33 8.30 -18.34
N LEU A 7 11.66 7.22 -18.77
CA LEU A 7 11.89 6.61 -20.08
C LEU A 7 11.48 7.53 -21.24
N CYS A 8 10.36 8.25 -21.11
CA CYS A 8 9.95 9.25 -22.08
C CYS A 8 10.97 10.39 -22.20
N ASN A 9 11.56 10.80 -21.08
CA ASN A 9 12.50 11.91 -21.01
C ASN A 9 13.97 11.49 -21.22
N ALA A 10 14.23 10.21 -21.52
CA ALA A 10 15.57 9.73 -21.78
C ALA A 10 16.10 10.34 -23.09
N GLY A 11 17.42 10.58 -23.17
CA GLY A 11 18.04 11.15 -24.38
C GLY A 11 17.83 10.29 -25.63
N ILE A 12 17.61 8.98 -25.45
CA ILE A 12 17.16 8.06 -26.49
C ILE A 12 15.98 7.28 -25.89
N PRO A 13 14.73 7.71 -26.11
CA PRO A 13 13.56 7.04 -25.55
C PRO A 13 13.32 5.70 -26.26
N PRO A 14 12.74 4.70 -25.58
CA PRO A 14 12.34 3.46 -26.22
C PRO A 14 11.23 3.72 -27.25
N SER A 15 11.16 2.88 -28.28
CA SER A 15 10.15 2.98 -29.34
C SER A 15 8.71 2.73 -28.85
N SER A 16 8.55 2.05 -27.71
CA SER A 16 7.25 1.88 -27.06
C SER A 16 7.42 1.68 -25.56
N ILE A 17 6.42 2.12 -24.80
CA ILE A 17 6.35 1.93 -23.35
C ILE A 17 5.00 1.30 -23.02
N THR A 18 5.03 0.18 -22.30
CA THR A 18 3.83 -0.49 -21.78
C THR A 18 3.87 -0.50 -20.27
N VAL A 19 2.88 0.12 -19.64
CA VAL A 19 2.69 0.11 -18.19
C VAL A 19 1.72 -1.01 -17.83
N VAL A 20 2.25 -2.07 -17.21
CA VAL A 20 1.43 -3.14 -16.65
C VAL A 20 0.97 -2.75 -15.25
N HIS A 21 -0.33 -2.81 -14.96
CA HIS A 21 -0.91 -2.31 -13.72
C HIS A 21 -1.92 -3.29 -13.11
N ARG A 22 -2.02 -3.33 -11.77
CA ARG A 22 -3.02 -4.15 -11.05
C ARG A 22 -4.40 -3.49 -10.99
N SER A 23 -4.41 -2.16 -10.91
CA SER A 23 -5.60 -1.31 -10.84
C SER A 23 -5.40 -0.08 -11.72
N PRO A 24 -6.47 0.57 -12.21
CA PRO A 24 -6.36 1.82 -12.97
C PRO A 24 -5.56 2.89 -12.22
N LEU A 25 -5.00 3.84 -12.96
CA LEU A 25 -4.31 4.99 -12.38
C LEU A 25 -5.25 5.74 -11.43
N ARG A 26 -4.73 6.07 -10.24
CA ARG A 26 -5.40 6.89 -9.22
C ARG A 26 -4.50 8.06 -8.88
N TYR A 27 -5.10 9.17 -8.49
CA TYR A 27 -4.40 10.38 -8.08
C TYR A 27 -4.76 10.67 -6.63
N ALA A 28 -3.78 11.11 -5.84
CA ALA A 28 -4.09 11.60 -4.52
C ALA A 28 -4.87 12.92 -4.65
N GLU A 29 -6.04 13.00 -4.02
CA GLU A 29 -6.94 14.15 -4.13
C GLU A 29 -7.20 14.74 -2.74
N ALA A 30 -7.01 16.05 -2.61
CA ALA A 30 -7.34 16.75 -1.38
C ALA A 30 -8.87 16.89 -1.27
N MET A 31 -9.42 16.41 -0.17
CA MET A 31 -10.87 16.37 0.06
C MET A 31 -11.31 17.44 1.07
N PRO A 32 -12.57 17.88 1.02
CA PRO A 32 -13.15 18.71 2.06
C PRO A 32 -12.98 18.05 3.44
N GLY A 33 -12.54 18.82 4.43
CA GLY A 33 -12.25 18.31 5.78
C GLY A 33 -10.80 17.87 6.01
N GLY A 34 -9.90 18.12 5.05
CA GLY A 34 -8.45 18.01 5.26
C GLY A 34 -7.86 16.60 5.16
N TRP A 35 -8.63 15.64 4.66
CA TRP A 35 -8.12 14.30 4.35
C TRP A 35 -7.78 14.18 2.86
N VAL A 36 -6.98 13.16 2.51
CA VAL A 36 -6.55 12.89 1.14
C VAL A 36 -7.13 11.56 0.70
N LYS A 37 -7.86 11.58 -0.42
CA LYS A 37 -8.37 10.39 -1.10
C LYS A 37 -7.23 9.72 -1.86
N TYR A 38 -7.18 8.39 -1.81
CA TYR A 38 -6.08 7.59 -2.37
C TYR A 38 -4.70 8.02 -1.86
N ASP A 39 -4.59 8.37 -0.57
CA ASP A 39 -3.32 8.80 0.01
C ASP A 39 -2.27 7.69 -0.01
N GLY A 40 -2.67 6.44 0.21
CA GLY A 40 -1.76 5.29 0.18
C GLY A 40 -1.46 4.78 -1.22
N SER A 41 -2.34 5.04 -2.19
CA SER A 41 -2.35 4.35 -3.48
C SER A 41 -2.31 5.26 -4.72
N GLY A 42 -2.57 6.56 -4.56
CA GLY A 42 -2.63 7.55 -5.62
C GLY A 42 -1.28 8.20 -5.93
N LEU A 43 -1.10 8.58 -7.19
CA LEU A 43 0.05 9.38 -7.64
C LEU A 43 0.05 10.76 -6.98
N LYS A 44 1.24 11.27 -6.68
CA LYS A 44 1.49 12.58 -6.05
C LYS A 44 2.61 13.33 -6.76
N GLY A 45 2.65 14.65 -6.56
CA GLY A 45 3.72 15.53 -7.03
C GLY A 45 3.83 15.60 -8.55
N THR A 46 5.05 15.83 -9.03
CA THR A 46 5.35 16.09 -10.45
C THR A 46 4.96 14.95 -11.38
N VAL A 47 5.03 13.70 -10.91
CA VAL A 47 4.60 12.53 -11.71
C VAL A 47 3.08 12.53 -11.90
N ALA A 48 2.32 12.97 -10.89
CA ALA A 48 0.87 13.07 -10.99
C ALA A 48 0.45 14.17 -11.97
N GLU A 49 1.12 15.32 -11.92
CA GLU A 49 0.90 16.43 -12.84
C GLU A 49 1.22 16.02 -14.28
N TRP A 50 2.38 15.40 -14.49
CA TRP A 50 2.77 14.88 -15.80
C TRP A 50 1.76 13.86 -16.34
N CYS A 51 1.28 12.92 -15.50
CA CYS A 51 0.26 11.96 -15.95
C CYS A 51 -1.09 12.62 -16.32
N LYS A 52 -1.41 13.79 -15.74
CA LYS A 52 -2.64 14.53 -16.03
C LYS A 52 -2.52 15.38 -17.30
N ASN A 53 -1.36 16.00 -17.51
CA ASN A 53 -1.20 17.07 -18.50
C ASN A 53 -0.40 16.65 -19.73
N ASP A 54 0.58 15.76 -19.55
CA ASP A 54 1.66 15.51 -20.52
C ASP A 54 1.83 14.02 -20.83
N LEU A 55 0.88 13.17 -20.43
CA LEU A 55 0.97 11.73 -20.63
C LEU A 55 0.89 11.41 -22.13
N PRO A 56 1.97 10.88 -22.74
CA PRO A 56 1.97 10.58 -24.16
C PRO A 56 0.95 9.48 -24.50
N SER A 57 0.20 9.68 -25.58
CA SER A 57 -0.83 8.73 -26.06
C SER A 57 -0.25 7.36 -26.47
N GLU A 58 1.06 7.32 -26.72
CA GLU A 58 1.85 6.18 -27.11
C GLU A 58 2.10 5.22 -25.94
N ILE A 59 1.93 5.67 -24.69
CA ILE A 59 2.03 4.80 -23.52
C ILE A 59 0.80 3.90 -23.46
N LYS A 60 1.04 2.59 -23.54
CA LYS A 60 -0.01 1.58 -23.44
C LYS A 60 -0.18 1.14 -21.99
N PHE A 61 -1.42 0.99 -21.55
CA PHE A 61 -1.75 0.45 -20.25
C PHE A 61 -2.33 -0.96 -20.40
N LEU A 62 -1.72 -1.92 -19.72
CA LEU A 62 -2.20 -3.29 -19.67
C LEU A 62 -2.54 -3.66 -18.24
N LYS A 63 -3.73 -4.20 -18.02
CA LYS A 63 -4.06 -4.81 -16.73
C LYS A 63 -3.25 -6.09 -16.57
N THR A 64 -2.67 -6.30 -15.39
CA THR A 64 -1.92 -7.52 -15.10
C THR A 64 -2.80 -8.76 -15.27
N SER A 65 -2.22 -9.81 -15.83
CA SER A 65 -2.78 -11.16 -15.94
C SER A 65 -1.64 -12.18 -15.76
N PRO A 66 -1.93 -13.46 -15.45
CA PRO A 66 -0.89 -14.49 -15.32
C PRO A 66 0.04 -14.58 -16.54
N ASP A 67 -0.50 -14.34 -17.73
CA ASP A 67 0.19 -14.46 -19.01
C ASP A 67 0.70 -13.11 -19.56
N VAL A 68 0.62 -12.03 -18.80
CA VAL A 68 0.96 -10.69 -19.33
C VAL A 68 2.40 -10.64 -19.82
N PHE A 69 3.32 -11.30 -19.13
CA PHE A 69 4.74 -11.31 -19.49
C PHE A 69 5.05 -12.25 -20.65
N THR A 70 4.25 -13.29 -20.89
CA THR A 70 4.43 -14.19 -22.04
C THR A 70 3.96 -13.56 -23.34
N SER A 71 3.07 -12.56 -23.26
CA SER A 71 2.61 -11.77 -24.41
C SER A 71 3.59 -10.67 -24.85
N LEU A 72 4.64 -10.39 -24.07
CA LEU A 72 5.60 -9.34 -24.40
C LEU A 72 6.57 -9.81 -25.49
N PRO A 73 7.01 -8.91 -26.39
CA PRO A 73 8.06 -9.21 -27.36
C PRO A 73 9.34 -9.70 -26.67
N SER A 74 10.07 -10.61 -27.30
CA SER A 74 11.35 -11.11 -26.78
C SER A 74 12.42 -10.02 -26.62
N SER A 75 12.27 -8.89 -27.31
CA SER A 75 13.12 -7.71 -27.18
C SER A 75 12.71 -6.75 -26.05
N ALA A 76 11.62 -7.04 -25.33
CA ALA A 76 11.13 -6.18 -24.26
C ALA A 76 12.06 -6.23 -23.04
N SER A 77 12.45 -5.06 -22.55
CA SER A 77 13.08 -4.92 -21.23
C SER A 77 12.01 -4.65 -20.19
N VAL A 78 12.04 -5.36 -19.06
CA VAL A 78 11.03 -5.26 -18.01
C VAL A 78 11.61 -4.57 -16.78
N ILE A 79 10.92 -3.52 -16.31
CA ILE A 79 11.24 -2.84 -15.05
C ILE A 79 10.15 -3.18 -14.04
N PHE A 80 10.53 -3.87 -12.96
CA PHE A 80 9.63 -4.14 -11.84
C PHE A 80 9.66 -2.93 -10.89
N SER A 81 8.55 -2.22 -10.78
CA SER A 81 8.41 -1.05 -9.88
C SER A 81 7.55 -1.37 -8.65
N HIS A 82 7.63 -2.60 -8.15
CA HIS A 82 6.91 -3.02 -6.96
C HIS A 82 7.64 -2.52 -5.71
N ALA A 83 6.90 -1.95 -4.75
CA ALA A 83 7.39 -1.82 -3.40
C ALA A 83 7.27 -3.20 -2.73
N TRP A 84 8.42 -3.73 -2.29
CA TRP A 84 8.67 -4.89 -1.43
C TRP A 84 7.54 -5.94 -1.28
N GLU A 85 7.81 -7.16 -1.71
CA GLU A 85 6.93 -8.31 -1.45
C GLU A 85 7.28 -8.94 -0.09
N HIS A 86 6.27 -9.36 0.67
CA HIS A 86 6.39 -9.94 2.01
C HIS A 86 6.98 -11.37 1.97
N GLU A 87 8.20 -11.55 1.46
CA GLU A 87 8.73 -12.90 1.19
C GLU A 87 9.22 -13.65 2.45
N SER A 88 9.36 -13.00 3.60
CA SER A 88 9.63 -13.72 4.85
C SER A 88 8.99 -13.03 6.05
N ARG A 89 7.95 -13.67 6.60
CA ARG A 89 7.43 -13.28 7.92
C ARG A 89 8.45 -13.72 8.97
N PRO A 90 8.78 -12.88 9.96
CA PRO A 90 9.64 -13.32 11.05
C PRO A 90 8.99 -14.53 11.73
N THR A 91 9.75 -15.62 11.81
CA THR A 91 9.36 -16.82 12.56
C THR A 91 9.44 -16.47 14.04
N TRP A 92 8.32 -16.57 14.76
CA TRP A 92 8.31 -16.46 16.21
C TRP A 92 8.75 -17.80 16.82
N ILE A 93 9.18 -17.80 18.09
CA ILE A 93 9.67 -18.99 18.81
C ILE A 93 8.61 -20.11 18.87
N GLY A 94 7.36 -19.85 18.47
CA GLY A 94 6.26 -20.82 18.34
C GLY A 94 5.83 -21.20 16.91
N GLY A 95 6.55 -20.79 15.86
CA GLY A 95 6.21 -21.08 14.46
C GLY A 95 5.84 -19.84 13.62
N PRO A 96 5.31 -20.02 12.39
CA PRO A 96 4.96 -18.89 11.52
C PRO A 96 3.84 -18.05 12.13
N LEU A 97 4.01 -16.73 12.12
CA LEU A 97 2.96 -15.80 12.56
C LEU A 97 1.76 -15.84 11.60
N PRO A 98 0.52 -15.81 12.14
CA PRO A 98 -0.67 -15.70 11.31
C PRO A 98 -0.67 -14.37 10.52
N PRO A 99 -1.56 -14.19 9.54
CA PRO A 99 -1.68 -12.92 8.84
C PRO A 99 -1.95 -11.77 9.81
N HIS A 100 -1.24 -10.66 9.64
CA HIS A 100 -1.51 -9.43 10.36
C HIS A 100 -2.88 -8.87 9.93
N ASP A 101 -3.71 -8.50 10.91
CA ASP A 101 -4.95 -7.78 10.68
C ASP A 101 -4.70 -6.28 10.67
N GLY A 102 -4.81 -5.68 9.48
CA GLY A 102 -4.57 -4.25 9.25
C GLY A 102 -5.53 -3.30 9.97
N TYR A 103 -6.72 -3.73 10.39
CA TYR A 103 -7.66 -2.86 11.12
C TYR A 103 -7.36 -2.82 12.63
N SER A 104 -6.92 -3.97 13.16
CA SER A 104 -6.62 -4.10 14.58
C SER A 104 -5.17 -3.81 14.94
N GLY A 105 -4.27 -3.96 13.97
CA GLY A 105 -2.82 -3.90 14.20
C GLY A 105 -2.30 -5.16 14.89
N THR A 106 -3.02 -6.29 14.83
CA THR A 106 -2.72 -7.49 15.62
C THR A 106 -2.47 -8.72 14.77
N PHE A 107 -1.83 -9.71 15.38
CA PHE A 107 -1.85 -11.08 14.92
C PHE A 107 -3.01 -11.82 15.61
N PRO A 108 -3.95 -12.43 14.87
CA PRO A 108 -5.02 -13.22 15.47
C PRO A 108 -4.42 -14.38 16.26
N THR A 109 -4.59 -14.41 17.59
CA THR A 109 -4.14 -15.52 18.44
C THR A 109 -5.32 -16.13 19.20
N THR A 110 -5.19 -17.38 19.62
CA THR A 110 -6.20 -18.08 20.45
C THR A 110 -6.11 -17.71 21.94
N SER A 111 -5.09 -16.94 22.35
CA SER A 111 -4.88 -16.56 23.75
C SER A 111 -4.80 -15.05 23.89
N ALA A 112 -5.80 -14.47 24.56
CA ALA A 112 -5.85 -13.04 24.89
C ALA A 112 -4.63 -12.54 25.70
N GLN A 113 -3.85 -13.45 26.30
CA GLN A 113 -2.70 -13.13 27.13
C GLN A 113 -1.42 -12.86 26.31
N ASN A 114 -1.37 -13.26 25.04
CA ASN A 114 -0.21 -13.10 24.14
C ASN A 114 -0.61 -12.39 22.84
N LEU A 115 -1.34 -11.27 22.94
CA LEU A 115 -1.70 -10.47 21.79
C LEU A 115 -0.48 -9.69 21.30
N LEU A 116 0.01 -10.04 20.11
CA LEU A 116 1.10 -9.33 19.45
C LEU A 116 0.53 -8.22 18.57
N HIS A 117 1.10 -7.03 18.72
CA HIS A 117 0.77 -5.86 17.91
C HIS A 117 1.94 -5.52 17.01
N ALA A 118 1.66 -5.09 15.78
CA ALA A 118 2.68 -4.63 14.86
C ALA A 118 2.15 -3.51 13.98
N VAL A 119 3.05 -2.59 13.60
CA VAL A 119 2.73 -1.43 12.78
C VAL A 119 3.92 -1.09 11.87
N GLY A 120 3.67 -0.37 10.79
CA GLY A 120 4.70 0.20 9.92
C GLY A 120 4.73 -0.45 8.54
N PHE A 121 5.84 -0.29 7.83
CA PHE A 121 5.94 -0.73 6.43
C PHE A 121 5.69 -2.24 6.24
N ALA A 122 6.14 -3.06 7.19
CA ALA A 122 5.89 -4.50 7.21
C ALA A 122 4.51 -4.88 7.78
N PHE A 123 3.77 -3.95 8.36
CA PHE A 123 2.49 -4.21 9.02
C PHE A 123 1.55 -3.02 8.74
N PRO A 124 1.10 -2.88 7.47
CA PRO A 124 0.32 -1.73 7.05
C PRO A 124 -1.04 -1.66 7.76
N GLU A 125 -1.50 -0.44 8.04
CA GLU A 125 -2.86 -0.20 8.51
C GLU A 125 -3.82 -0.34 7.33
N MET A 126 -4.95 -1.03 7.56
CA MET A 126 -6.11 -0.93 6.68
C MET A 126 -6.93 0.30 7.10
N TYR A 127 -7.06 1.26 6.19
CA TYR A 127 -7.75 2.51 6.43
C TYR A 127 -8.99 2.62 5.53
N THR A 128 -10.11 2.97 6.13
CA THR A 128 -11.35 3.31 5.42
C THR A 128 -11.50 4.83 5.37
N ASP A 129 -11.60 5.40 4.17
CA ASP A 129 -11.78 6.83 3.97
C ASP A 129 -13.21 7.31 4.20
N GLY A 130 -13.43 8.64 4.12
CA GLY A 130 -14.75 9.23 4.34
C GLY A 130 -15.82 8.84 3.32
N GLU A 131 -15.43 8.24 2.20
CA GLU A 131 -16.33 7.70 1.17
C GLU A 131 -16.51 6.18 1.28
N GLY A 132 -15.87 5.54 2.27
CA GLY A 132 -15.93 4.10 2.48
C GLY A 132 -14.90 3.29 1.67
N HIS A 133 -13.95 3.93 0.98
CA HIS A 133 -12.90 3.19 0.28
C HIS A 133 -11.82 2.70 1.23
N GLU A 134 -11.39 1.46 1.03
CA GLU A 134 -10.36 0.83 1.83
C GLU A 134 -9.03 0.80 1.11
N GLU A 135 -7.96 1.18 1.80
CA GLU A 135 -6.60 1.06 1.31
C GLU A 135 -5.61 0.76 2.44
N PHE A 136 -4.57 0.00 2.09
CA PHE A 136 -3.43 -0.18 2.98
C PHE A 136 -2.55 1.09 2.96
N ARG A 137 -2.18 1.56 4.15
CA ARG A 137 -1.30 2.72 4.33
C ARG A 137 -0.04 2.34 5.10
N VAL A 138 1.08 2.92 4.68
CA VAL A 138 2.41 2.75 5.30
C VAL A 138 3.05 4.12 5.55
N GLY A 139 3.88 4.23 6.60
CA GLY A 139 4.70 5.42 6.89
C GLY A 139 4.27 6.21 8.14
N PHE A 140 5.20 6.97 8.72
CA PHE A 140 5.01 7.78 9.94
C PHE A 140 4.38 9.16 9.64
N ASN A 141 3.18 9.20 9.06
CA ASN A 141 2.45 10.48 8.87
C ASN A 141 1.46 10.74 10.02
N TYR A 142 0.78 11.90 10.02
CA TYR A 142 -0.22 12.25 11.05
C TYR A 142 -1.29 11.16 11.23
N VAL A 143 -1.69 10.50 10.13
CA VAL A 143 -2.66 9.40 10.16
C VAL A 143 -2.08 8.19 10.90
N PHE A 144 -0.80 7.86 10.71
CA PHE A 144 -0.10 6.85 11.51
C PHE A 144 -0.01 7.23 12.98
N TYR A 145 0.23 8.49 13.32
CA TYR A 145 0.19 8.92 14.73
C TYR A 145 -1.18 8.63 15.35
N LEU A 146 -2.27 8.95 14.64
CA LEU A 146 -3.62 8.61 15.09
C LEU A 146 -3.83 7.09 15.18
N HIS A 147 -3.29 6.31 14.25
CA HIS A 147 -3.33 4.85 14.31
C HIS A 147 -2.56 4.30 15.53
N LEU A 148 -1.35 4.80 15.77
CA LEU A 148 -0.53 4.46 16.93
C LEU A 148 -1.27 4.79 18.22
N CYS A 149 -1.90 5.96 18.33
CA CYS A 149 -2.74 6.32 19.46
C CYS A 149 -3.90 5.32 19.66
N ARG A 150 -4.67 5.02 18.60
CA ARG A 150 -5.77 4.03 18.65
C ARG A 150 -5.28 2.64 19.09
N MET A 151 -4.13 2.20 18.57
CA MET A 151 -3.54 0.90 18.91
C MET A 151 -3.06 0.89 20.37
N MET A 152 -2.37 1.93 20.82
CA MET A 152 -1.92 2.06 22.21
C MET A 152 -3.09 2.08 23.19
N GLU A 153 -4.19 2.78 22.87
CA GLU A 153 -5.41 2.73 23.67
C GLU A 153 -5.98 1.32 23.78
N ARG A 154 -5.99 0.56 22.69
CA ARG A 154 -6.45 -0.84 22.68
C ARG A 154 -5.55 -1.73 23.54
N ILE A 155 -4.22 -1.56 23.47
CA ILE A 155 -3.25 -2.28 24.32
C ILE A 155 -3.49 -1.97 25.80
N ILE A 156 -3.71 -0.70 26.14
CA ILE A 156 -3.98 -0.30 27.52
C ILE A 156 -5.28 -0.95 28.01
N LYS A 157 -6.35 -0.92 27.19
CA LYS A 157 -7.64 -1.53 27.52
C LYS A 157 -7.56 -3.05 27.65
N SER A 158 -6.82 -3.75 26.79
CA SER A 158 -6.68 -5.21 26.84
C SER A 158 -5.90 -5.70 28.07
N ARG A 159 -5.10 -4.82 28.69
CA ARG A 159 -4.35 -5.12 29.92
C ARG A 159 -5.08 -4.74 31.20
N GLN A 160 -6.23 -4.07 31.13
CA GLN A 160 -7.02 -3.80 32.32
C GLN A 160 -7.77 -5.07 32.76
N PRO A 161 -7.73 -5.45 34.05
CA PRO A 161 -8.48 -6.59 34.53
C PRO A 161 -9.97 -6.35 34.30
N GLN A 162 -10.66 -7.30 33.64
CA GLN A 162 -12.11 -7.24 33.51
C GLN A 162 -12.71 -7.17 34.92
N GLN A 163 -13.40 -6.07 35.23
CA GLN A 163 -14.24 -6.00 36.43
C GLN A 163 -15.33 -7.05 36.27
N ILE A 164 -15.12 -8.20 36.91
CA ILE A 164 -16.16 -9.17 37.16
C ILE A 164 -17.09 -8.50 38.19
N TYR A 165 -18.16 -7.89 37.70
CA TYR A 165 -19.27 -7.49 38.57
C TYR A 165 -19.82 -8.78 39.18
N LYS A 166 -19.67 -8.91 40.50
CA LYS A 166 -20.28 -9.96 41.33
C LYS A 166 -21.75 -9.64 41.59
#